data_AF-A0A2V1D0F3-F1
#
_entry.id   AF-A0A2V1D0F3-F1
#
_cell.length_a   1.000
_cell.length_b   1.000
_cell.length_c   1.000
_cell.angle_alpha   90.00
_cell.angle_beta   90.00
_cell.angle_gamma   90.00
#
_symmetry.space_group_name_H-M   'P 1'
#
loop_
_entity.id
_entity.type
_entity.pdbx_description
1 polymer ?
#
loop_
_entity_poly.entity_id
_entity_poly.type
_entity_poly.pdbx_seq_one_letter_code
_entity_poly.pdbx_strand_id
1 'polypeptide(L)'
;VAENLALDPGYIRSLQQQGGGATFSENVCKGSYLHSKGRAFSNLRDNQRRSYGIREEHRVSLTMMDEILTQWDEWDLYDDSIDDARPPLPYYIVPSQELFGFLCAQINKYCFLFEHTLAHTARTYSLPETMVMVIALRALRFCYGSSMLYRESLLYKDRWEQRRGQGLVVKEGLGMRETLEKCGIGWFLPKFSWPTRRLAQPHG
;
A
#
# COMPACT_ATOMS: atom_id res chain seq x y z
N VAL A 1 -9.09 1.48 -13.39
CA VAL A 1 -10.06 0.42 -13.74
C VAL A 1 -10.70 -0.18 -12.49
N ALA A 2 -9.93 -0.74 -11.53
CA ALA A 2 -10.50 -1.30 -10.30
C ALA A 2 -11.26 -0.26 -9.44
N GLU A 3 -10.76 0.97 -9.34
CA GLU A 3 -11.45 2.08 -8.61
C GLU A 3 -12.89 2.33 -9.07
N ASN A 4 -13.23 1.96 -10.31
CA ASN A 4 -14.59 2.11 -10.81
C ASN A 4 -15.59 1.20 -10.06
N LEU A 5 -15.13 0.17 -9.34
CA LEU A 5 -15.96 -0.65 -8.46
C LEU A 5 -16.46 0.11 -7.24
N ALA A 6 -15.80 1.19 -6.86
CA ALA A 6 -16.22 2.04 -5.75
C ALA A 6 -17.28 3.08 -6.17
N LEU A 7 -17.55 3.24 -7.47
CA LEU A 7 -18.54 4.21 -7.95
C LEU A 7 -19.96 3.71 -7.67
N ASP A 8 -20.82 4.62 -7.23
CA ASP A 8 -22.23 4.31 -6.99
C ASP A 8 -22.91 3.85 -8.30
N PRO A 9 -23.68 2.74 -8.27
CA PRO A 9 -24.38 2.25 -9.46
C PRO A 9 -25.39 3.26 -10.03
N GLY A 10 -26.00 4.10 -9.20
CA GLY A 10 -26.89 5.19 -9.63
C GLY A 10 -26.14 6.29 -10.40
N TYR A 11 -24.96 6.67 -9.90
CA TYR A 11 -24.08 7.61 -10.61
C TYR A 11 -23.66 7.08 -11.98
N ILE A 12 -23.24 5.81 -12.06
CA ILE A 12 -22.89 5.15 -13.32
C ILE A 12 -24.05 5.17 -14.31
N ARG A 13 -25.27 4.84 -13.86
CA ARG A 13 -26.48 4.88 -14.72
C ARG A 13 -26.74 6.28 -15.27
N SER A 14 -26.56 7.32 -14.46
CA SER A 14 -26.73 8.71 -14.91
C SER A 14 -25.69 9.12 -15.96
N LEU A 15 -24.42 8.70 -15.80
CA LEU A 15 -23.36 8.95 -16.78
C LEU A 15 -23.64 8.25 -18.12
N GLN A 16 -24.13 7.02 -18.08
CA GLN A 16 -24.50 6.26 -19.29
C GLN A 16 -25.69 6.90 -20.03
N GLN A 17 -26.62 7.52 -19.31
CA GLN A 17 -27.76 8.23 -19.89
C GLN A 17 -27.39 9.59 -20.50
N GLN A 18 -26.42 10.31 -19.91
CA GLN A 18 -26.04 11.66 -20.35
C GLN A 18 -24.90 11.70 -21.39
N GLY A 19 -24.04 10.68 -21.43
CA GLY A 19 -22.91 10.64 -22.36
C GLY A 19 -22.73 9.23 -22.90
N GLY A 20 -23.18 8.98 -24.13
CA GLY A 20 -23.16 7.67 -24.81
C GLY A 20 -21.78 7.08 -25.12
N GLY A 21 -20.75 7.33 -24.29
CA GLY A 21 -19.35 6.96 -24.53
C GLY A 21 -18.61 6.23 -23.40
N ALA A 22 -19.22 6.01 -22.22
CA ALA A 22 -18.55 5.26 -21.15
C ALA A 22 -19.11 3.83 -21.02
N THR A 23 -18.46 2.86 -21.66
CA THR A 23 -18.70 1.42 -21.50
C THR A 23 -18.20 0.93 -20.12
N PHE A 24 -18.72 1.50 -19.05
CA PHE A 24 -18.52 0.92 -17.72
C PHE A 24 -19.37 -0.35 -17.61
N SER A 25 -18.70 -1.48 -17.47
CA SER A 25 -19.33 -2.75 -17.13
C SER A 25 -18.86 -3.17 -15.74
N GLU A 26 -19.79 -3.15 -14.79
CA GLU A 26 -19.55 -3.60 -13.41
C GLU A 26 -19.05 -5.04 -13.38
N ASN A 27 -19.65 -5.92 -14.20
CA ASN A 27 -19.26 -7.32 -14.31
C ASN A 27 -17.82 -7.49 -14.80
N VAL A 28 -17.38 -6.68 -15.77
CA VAL A 28 -15.99 -6.70 -16.25
C VAL A 28 -15.03 -6.24 -15.16
N CYS A 29 -15.38 -5.19 -14.41
CA CYS A 29 -14.55 -4.70 -13.31
C CYS A 29 -14.46 -5.73 -12.18
N LYS A 30 -15.58 -6.37 -11.80
CA LYS A 30 -15.62 -7.43 -10.79
C LYS A 30 -14.80 -8.64 -11.21
N GLY A 31 -14.98 -9.09 -12.46
CA GLY A 31 -14.20 -10.19 -13.02
C GLY A 31 -12.70 -9.88 -13.00
N SER A 32 -12.30 -8.69 -13.45
CA SER A 32 -10.89 -8.26 -13.45
C SER A 32 -10.29 -8.23 -12.03
N TYR A 33 -11.05 -7.75 -11.04
CA TYR A 33 -10.65 -7.76 -9.63
C TYR A 33 -10.45 -9.19 -9.11
N LEU A 34 -11.45 -10.07 -9.30
CA LEU A 34 -11.39 -11.46 -8.84
C LEU A 34 -10.27 -12.25 -9.51
N HIS A 35 -10.06 -12.07 -10.82
CA HIS A 35 -8.94 -12.68 -11.52
C HIS A 35 -7.59 -12.20 -10.99
N SER A 36 -7.46 -10.90 -10.70
CA SER A 36 -6.22 -10.34 -10.15
C SER A 36 -5.95 -10.85 -8.73
N LYS A 37 -6.98 -10.92 -7.88
CA LYS A 37 -6.91 -11.52 -6.54
C LYS A 37 -6.51 -13.00 -6.62
N GLY A 38 -7.15 -13.77 -7.49
CA GLY A 38 -6.84 -15.19 -7.70
C GLY A 38 -5.40 -15.42 -8.18
N ARG A 39 -4.93 -14.64 -9.16
CA ARG A 39 -3.53 -14.70 -9.61
C ARG A 39 -2.54 -14.36 -8.51
N ALA A 40 -2.79 -13.29 -7.74
CA ALA A 40 -1.93 -12.91 -6.63
C ALA A 40 -1.87 -14.03 -5.58
N PHE A 41 -3.01 -14.61 -5.21
CA PHE A 41 -3.09 -15.72 -4.26
C PHE A 41 -2.32 -16.96 -4.74
N SER A 42 -2.57 -17.43 -5.97
CA SER A 42 -1.85 -18.59 -6.51
C SER A 42 -0.36 -18.34 -6.56
N ASN A 43 0.08 -17.17 -7.02
CA ASN A 43 1.50 -16.81 -7.03
C ASN A 43 2.11 -16.82 -5.62
N LEU A 44 1.45 -16.22 -4.62
CA LEU A 44 1.99 -16.21 -3.26
C LEU A 44 2.09 -17.62 -2.68
N ARG A 45 1.03 -18.43 -2.82
CA ARG A 45 0.98 -19.79 -2.28
C ARG A 45 1.99 -20.71 -2.95
N ASP A 46 2.03 -20.72 -4.28
CA ASP A 46 2.84 -21.67 -5.04
C ASP A 46 4.35 -21.38 -4.89
N ASN A 47 4.70 -20.15 -4.52
CA ASN A 47 6.08 -19.72 -4.26
C ASN A 47 6.55 -19.89 -2.81
N GLN A 48 5.67 -20.20 -1.84
CA GLN A 48 6.06 -20.40 -0.43
C GLN A 48 7.12 -21.49 -0.22
N ARG A 49 7.12 -22.51 -1.10
CA ARG A 49 8.05 -23.66 -1.03
C ARG A 49 9.17 -23.55 -2.05
N ARG A 50 9.32 -22.41 -2.71
CA ARG A 50 10.34 -22.18 -3.74
C ARG A 50 11.32 -21.14 -3.24
N SER A 51 12.58 -21.54 -3.16
CA SER A 51 13.68 -20.59 -3.01
C SER A 51 14.09 -20.14 -4.41
N TYR A 52 13.58 -18.98 -4.84
CA TYR A 52 14.25 -18.23 -5.88
C TYR A 52 15.44 -17.60 -5.17
N GLY A 53 16.68 -17.94 -5.54
CA GLY A 53 17.87 -17.27 -4.99
C GLY A 53 17.93 -15.83 -5.46
N ILE A 54 16.97 -15.01 -5.04
CA ILE A 54 16.88 -13.59 -5.40
C ILE A 54 17.84 -12.88 -4.46
N ARG A 55 18.96 -12.42 -5.02
CA ARG A 55 19.90 -11.55 -4.32
C ARG A 55 19.45 -10.11 -4.55
N GLU A 56 19.07 -9.42 -3.48
CA GLU A 56 18.93 -7.97 -3.53
C GLU A 56 20.34 -7.37 -3.39
N GLU A 57 20.84 -6.74 -4.46
CA GLU A 57 22.15 -6.12 -4.48
C GLU A 57 22.00 -4.61 -4.31
N HIS A 58 22.46 -4.08 -3.18
CA HIS A 58 22.61 -2.64 -2.99
C HIS A 58 24.03 -2.25 -3.41
N ARG A 59 24.15 -1.39 -4.42
CA ARG A 59 25.45 -0.83 -4.84
C ARG A 59 25.71 0.44 -4.02
N VAL A 60 26.82 0.44 -3.30
CA VAL A 60 27.31 1.56 -2.50
C VAL A 60 28.65 2.01 -3.09
N SER A 61 28.92 3.32 -3.15
CA SER A 61 30.26 3.78 -3.55
C SER A 61 31.26 3.43 -2.45
N LEU A 62 32.50 3.12 -2.84
CA LEU A 62 33.55 2.82 -1.87
C LEU A 62 33.71 3.96 -0.85
N THR A 63 33.63 5.21 -1.32
CA THR A 63 33.68 6.40 -0.47
C THR A 63 32.58 6.45 0.58
N MET A 64 31.35 6.07 0.22
CA MET A 64 30.23 6.04 1.17
C MET A 64 30.42 4.90 2.17
N MET A 65 31.01 3.78 1.75
CA MET A 65 31.34 2.69 2.67
C MET A 65 32.41 3.13 3.67
N ASP A 66 33.46 3.84 3.23
CA ASP A 66 34.51 4.37 4.09
C ASP A 66 33.96 5.38 5.12
N GLU A 67 33.05 6.25 4.69
CA GLU A 67 32.35 7.20 5.57
C GLU A 67 31.48 6.49 6.63
N ILE A 68 30.75 5.44 6.23
CA ILE A 68 29.94 4.63 7.14
C ILE A 68 30.83 3.93 8.18
N LEU A 69 31.93 3.33 7.75
CA LEU A 69 32.88 2.65 8.65
C LEU A 69 33.47 3.63 9.67
N THR A 70 33.85 4.83 9.23
CA THR A 70 34.37 5.88 10.12
C THR A 70 33.32 6.30 11.16
N GLN A 71 32.06 6.49 10.76
CA GLN A 71 30.97 6.82 11.69
C GLN A 71 30.68 5.71 12.70
N TRP A 72 30.77 4.44 12.29
CA TRP A 72 30.53 3.31 13.17
C TRP A 72 31.63 3.15 14.23
N ASP A 73 32.88 3.45 13.86
CA ASP A 73 34.03 3.51 14.78
C ASP A 73 33.84 4.62 15.81
N GLU A 74 33.41 5.81 15.38
CA GLU A 74 33.10 6.94 16.28
C GLU A 74 31.95 6.67 17.25
N TRP A 75 31.00 5.81 16.86
CA TRP A 75 29.82 5.47 17.67
C TRP A 75 30.05 4.31 18.64
N ASP A 76 31.23 3.68 18.64
CA ASP A 76 31.58 2.53 19.49
C ASP A 76 30.50 1.42 19.44
N LEU A 77 29.89 1.25 18.26
CA LEU A 77 28.75 0.33 18.07
C LEU A 77 29.19 -1.12 17.94
N TYR A 78 30.46 -1.36 17.64
CA TYR A 78 31.02 -2.69 17.51
C TYR A 78 31.92 -2.96 18.71
N ASP A 79 31.44 -3.83 19.60
CA ASP A 79 32.33 -4.58 20.47
C ASP A 79 33.21 -5.45 19.57
N ASP A 80 34.53 -5.23 19.60
CA ASP A 80 35.53 -6.02 18.87
C ASP A 80 35.54 -7.52 19.27
N SER A 81 34.72 -7.93 20.25
CA SER A 81 34.45 -9.32 20.57
C SER A 81 33.60 -10.01 19.48
N ILE A 82 34.20 -10.29 18.33
CA ILE A 82 33.60 -11.16 17.32
C ILE A 82 33.48 -12.57 17.94
N ASP A 83 32.25 -13.04 18.15
CA ASP A 83 31.97 -14.45 18.47
C ASP A 83 32.33 -15.31 17.24
N ASP A 84 33.56 -15.82 17.22
CA ASP A 84 34.10 -16.70 16.17
C ASP A 84 33.21 -17.93 15.88
N ALA A 85 32.32 -18.31 16.80
CA ALA A 85 31.39 -19.41 16.58
C ALA A 85 30.27 -19.08 15.58
N ARG A 86 29.95 -17.79 15.38
CA ARG A 86 28.91 -17.32 14.45
C ARG A 86 29.32 -15.96 13.85
N PRO A 87 30.25 -15.96 12.87
CA PRO A 87 30.61 -14.72 12.18
C PRO A 87 29.35 -14.08 11.58
N PRO A 88 29.14 -12.76 11.75
CA PRO A 88 28.02 -12.07 11.15
C PRO A 88 28.11 -12.19 9.63
N LEU A 89 27.06 -12.73 9.00
CA LEU A 89 27.00 -12.84 7.54
C LEU A 89 26.78 -11.44 6.94
N PRO A 90 27.38 -11.10 5.79
CA PRO A 90 27.19 -9.80 5.13
C PRO A 90 25.80 -9.68 4.44
N TYR A 91 24.87 -10.56 4.81
CA TYR A 91 23.52 -10.64 4.27
C TYR A 91 22.59 -11.22 5.34
N TYR A 92 21.32 -10.85 5.24
CA TYR A 92 20.25 -11.48 6.02
C TYR A 92 19.45 -12.42 5.10
N ILE A 93 18.89 -13.48 5.68
CA ILE A 93 18.01 -14.40 4.97
C ILE A 93 16.60 -14.21 5.55
N VAL A 94 15.65 -13.87 4.69
CA VAL A 94 14.22 -13.92 5.05
C VAL A 94 13.65 -15.22 4.53
N PRO A 95 13.12 -16.12 5.38
CA PRO A 95 12.47 -17.34 4.93
C PRO A 95 11.34 -17.03 3.94
N SER A 96 11.26 -17.77 2.84
CA SER A 96 10.21 -17.57 1.82
C SER A 96 8.81 -17.59 2.41
N GLN A 97 8.56 -18.48 3.39
CA GLN A 97 7.28 -18.56 4.09
C GLN A 97 6.93 -17.26 4.83
N GLU A 98 7.91 -16.62 5.47
CA GLU A 98 7.71 -15.35 6.19
C GLU A 98 7.44 -14.22 5.21
N LEU A 99 8.27 -14.08 4.16
CA LEU A 99 8.11 -13.05 3.14
C LEU A 99 6.74 -13.16 2.44
N PHE A 100 6.39 -14.34 1.94
CA PHE A 100 5.13 -14.56 1.24
C PHE A 100 3.92 -14.50 2.19
N GLY A 101 4.08 -14.90 3.46
CA GLY A 101 3.08 -14.71 4.50
C GLY A 101 2.81 -13.23 4.77
N PHE A 102 3.86 -12.43 4.91
CA PHE A 102 3.78 -10.98 5.06
C PHE A 102 3.08 -10.33 3.86
N LEU A 103 3.51 -10.64 2.63
CA LEU A 103 2.88 -10.10 1.41
C LEU A 103 1.40 -10.48 1.32
N CYS A 104 1.05 -11.72 1.69
CA CYS A 104 -0.33 -12.16 1.73
C CYS A 104 -1.16 -11.32 2.72
N ALA A 105 -0.63 -11.04 3.91
CA ALA A 105 -1.29 -10.19 4.90
C ALA A 105 -1.44 -8.74 4.39
N GLN A 106 -0.42 -8.18 3.73
CA GLN A 106 -0.46 -6.83 3.15
C GLN A 106 -1.53 -6.69 2.06
N ILE A 107 -1.73 -7.72 1.24
CA ILE A 107 -2.78 -7.75 0.22
C ILE A 107 -4.15 -7.93 0.86
N ASN A 108 -4.28 -8.91 1.76
CA ASN A 108 -5.56 -9.30 2.33
C ASN A 108 -6.20 -8.20 3.16
N LYS A 109 -5.43 -7.37 3.88
CA LYS A 109 -6.00 -6.28 4.67
C LYS A 109 -6.82 -5.29 3.81
N TYR A 110 -6.34 -4.98 2.60
CA TYR A 110 -7.02 -4.04 1.70
C TYR A 110 -8.13 -4.73 0.89
N CYS A 111 -7.94 -5.98 0.49
CA CYS A 111 -9.03 -6.78 -0.10
C CYS A 111 -10.20 -6.92 0.88
N PHE A 112 -9.91 -7.28 2.13
CA PHE A 112 -10.93 -7.39 3.17
C PHE A 112 -11.64 -6.06 3.42
N LEU A 113 -10.89 -4.96 3.54
CA LEU A 113 -11.50 -3.64 3.73
C LEU A 113 -12.46 -3.28 2.59
N PHE A 114 -12.06 -3.52 1.34
CA PHE A 114 -12.90 -3.27 0.16
C PHE A 114 -14.14 -4.18 0.15
N GLU A 115 -13.95 -5.50 0.19
CA GLU A 115 -15.03 -6.49 0.08
C GLU A 115 -16.01 -6.39 1.25
N HIS A 116 -15.51 -6.15 2.45
CA HIS A 116 -16.35 -5.93 3.62
C HIS A 116 -17.21 -4.68 3.46
N THR A 117 -16.63 -3.57 3.04
CA THR A 117 -17.37 -2.31 2.84
C THR A 117 -18.45 -2.50 1.77
N LEU A 118 -18.07 -3.10 0.63
CA LEU A 118 -18.99 -3.41 -0.47
C LEU A 118 -20.14 -4.35 -0.04
N ALA A 119 -19.87 -5.34 0.80
CA ALA A 119 -20.91 -6.27 1.28
C ALA A 119 -21.92 -5.61 2.24
N HIS A 120 -21.53 -4.52 2.90
CA HIS A 120 -22.35 -3.81 3.89
C HIS A 120 -22.98 -2.52 3.36
N THR A 121 -22.68 -2.14 2.11
CA THR A 121 -23.35 -1.03 1.45
C THR A 121 -24.77 -1.41 1.04
N ALA A 122 -25.69 -0.44 1.07
CA ALA A 122 -27.04 -0.60 0.54
C ALA A 122 -27.04 -0.64 -1.00
N ARG A 123 -28.23 -0.58 -1.62
CA ARG A 123 -28.37 -0.50 -3.11
C ARG A 123 -27.65 0.71 -3.73
N THR A 124 -27.34 1.71 -2.93
CA THR A 124 -26.52 2.88 -3.28
C THR A 124 -25.42 3.06 -2.24
N TYR A 125 -24.32 3.65 -2.67
CA TYR A 125 -23.15 3.86 -1.81
C TYR A 125 -23.20 5.27 -1.22
N SER A 126 -23.02 5.38 0.10
CA SER A 126 -22.78 6.67 0.73
C SER A 126 -21.38 7.19 0.35
N LEU A 127 -21.18 8.50 0.49
CA LEU A 127 -19.87 9.11 0.24
C LEU A 127 -18.76 8.49 1.13
N PRO A 128 -18.97 8.30 2.45
CA PRO A 128 -17.96 7.65 3.29
C PRO A 128 -17.61 6.22 2.84
N GLU A 129 -18.59 5.41 2.45
CA GLU A 129 -18.34 4.05 1.95
C GLU A 129 -17.55 4.07 0.64
N THR A 130 -17.93 4.95 -0.28
CA THR A 130 -17.21 5.17 -1.54
C THR A 130 -15.75 5.56 -1.28
N MET A 131 -15.50 6.50 -0.36
CA MET A 131 -14.15 6.92 0.01
C MET A 131 -13.32 5.75 0.55
N VAL A 132 -13.88 4.96 1.46
CA VAL A 132 -13.20 3.78 2.03
C VAL A 132 -12.87 2.75 0.94
N MET A 133 -13.81 2.47 0.05
CA MET A 133 -13.58 1.55 -1.09
C MET A 133 -12.48 2.07 -2.02
N VAL A 134 -12.48 3.36 -2.37
CA VAL A 134 -11.42 3.98 -3.18
C VAL A 134 -10.07 3.88 -2.48
N ILE A 135 -10.00 4.21 -1.19
CA ILE A 135 -8.77 4.12 -0.38
C ILE A 135 -8.25 2.69 -0.38
N ALA A 136 -9.10 1.69 -0.13
CA ALA A 136 -8.72 0.29 -0.12
C ALA A 136 -8.16 -0.17 -1.47
N LEU A 137 -8.84 0.17 -2.57
CA LEU A 137 -8.41 -0.21 -3.92
C LEU A 137 -7.12 0.50 -4.36
N ARG A 138 -6.94 1.77 -3.97
CA ARG A 138 -5.69 2.51 -4.19
C ARG A 138 -4.56 1.90 -3.38
N ALA A 139 -4.78 1.69 -2.08
CA ALA A 139 -3.76 1.09 -1.22
C ALA A 139 -3.37 -0.32 -1.70
N LEU A 140 -4.34 -1.12 -2.16
CA LEU A 140 -4.08 -2.43 -2.76
C LEU A 140 -3.11 -2.36 -3.94
N ARG A 141 -3.21 -1.33 -4.79
CA ARG A 141 -2.30 -1.11 -5.94
C ARG A 141 -0.86 -0.82 -5.51
N PHE A 142 -0.64 -0.23 -4.33
CA PHE A 142 0.67 0.18 -3.85
C PHE A 142 1.22 -0.66 -2.70
N CYS A 143 0.49 -1.69 -2.24
CA CYS A 143 0.86 -2.44 -1.05
C CYS A 143 1.87 -3.58 -1.27
N TYR A 144 2.10 -3.96 -2.52
CA TYR A 144 3.13 -4.95 -2.88
C TYR A 144 3.76 -4.53 -4.22
N GLY A 145 5.03 -4.14 -4.18
CA GLY A 145 5.83 -3.83 -5.37
C GLY A 145 6.55 -2.49 -5.32
N SER A 146 7.35 -2.23 -6.36
CA SER A 146 8.18 -1.04 -6.54
C SER A 146 7.41 0.16 -7.14
N SER A 147 6.10 0.20 -6.97
CA SER A 147 5.28 1.27 -7.50
C SER A 147 5.60 2.59 -6.79
N MET A 148 5.60 3.69 -7.54
CA MET A 148 6.00 5.01 -7.06
C MET A 148 4.92 5.62 -6.14
N LEU A 149 4.79 5.10 -4.92
CA LEU A 149 3.81 5.52 -3.92
C LEU A 149 3.86 7.03 -3.67
N TYR A 150 5.04 7.66 -3.75
CA TYR A 150 5.19 9.13 -3.61
C TYR A 150 4.36 9.96 -4.61
N ARG A 151 3.96 9.37 -5.75
CA ARG A 151 3.07 10.02 -6.72
C ARG A 151 1.60 9.97 -6.32
N GLU A 152 1.21 9.03 -5.45
CA GLU A 152 -0.15 8.90 -4.96
C GLU A 152 -0.34 9.75 -3.70
N SER A 153 -0.69 11.03 -3.91
CA SER A 153 -0.77 12.01 -2.82
C SER A 153 -1.75 11.63 -1.71
N LEU A 154 -2.86 10.95 -2.04
CA LEU A 154 -3.86 10.51 -1.04
C LEU A 154 -3.26 9.54 -0.02
N LEU A 155 -2.41 8.62 -0.46
CA LEU A 155 -1.81 7.62 0.42
C LEU A 155 -0.52 8.15 1.06
N TYR A 156 0.31 8.83 0.28
CA TYR A 156 1.67 9.19 0.67
C TYR A 156 1.73 10.39 1.61
N LYS A 157 1.04 11.49 1.25
CA LYS A 157 1.13 12.74 2.01
C LYS A 157 0.20 12.71 3.22
N ASP A 158 0.57 13.44 4.25
CA ASP A 158 -0.26 13.66 5.43
C ASP A 158 -1.25 14.82 5.22
N ARG A 159 -0.74 16.03 5.04
CA ARG A 159 -1.52 17.25 4.77
C ARG A 159 -0.77 18.15 3.80
N TRP A 160 -1.47 18.76 2.85
CA TRP A 160 -0.87 19.74 1.94
C TRP A 160 -1.87 20.77 1.45
N GLU A 161 -1.37 21.93 1.07
CA GLU A 161 -2.20 23.00 0.51
C GLU A 161 -2.21 22.93 -1.01
N GLN A 162 -3.39 23.14 -1.59
CA GLN A 162 -3.56 23.26 -3.02
C GLN A 162 -4.29 24.55 -3.35
N ARG A 163 -3.64 25.40 -4.16
CA ARG A 163 -4.27 26.60 -4.70
C ARG A 163 -5.33 26.22 -5.72
N ARG A 164 -6.56 26.67 -5.51
CA ARG A 164 -7.67 26.48 -6.46
C ARG A 164 -8.29 27.85 -6.75
N GLY A 165 -7.90 28.45 -7.87
CA GLY A 165 -8.24 29.84 -8.19
C GLY A 165 -7.60 30.83 -7.21
N GLN A 166 -8.42 31.69 -6.60
CA GLN A 166 -7.99 32.66 -5.59
C GLN A 166 -7.92 32.08 -4.16
N GLY A 167 -8.46 30.88 -3.93
CA GLY A 167 -8.51 30.25 -2.61
C GLY A 167 -7.40 29.22 -2.39
N LEU A 168 -6.99 29.09 -1.13
CA LEU A 168 -6.11 28.03 -0.65
C LEU A 168 -6.99 26.92 -0.03
N VAL A 169 -6.90 25.70 -0.55
CA VAL A 169 -7.63 24.55 -0.02
C VAL A 169 -6.66 23.60 0.63
N VAL A 170 -6.86 23.31 1.91
CA VAL A 170 -6.14 22.27 2.62
C VAL A 170 -6.68 20.91 2.19
N LYS A 171 -5.79 20.02 1.77
CA LYS A 171 -6.08 18.63 1.48
C LYS A 171 -5.40 17.73 2.48
N GLU A 172 -6.02 16.59 2.72
CA GLU A 172 -5.52 15.57 3.63
C GLU A 172 -5.35 14.25 2.90
N GLY A 173 -4.31 13.54 3.31
CA GLY A 173 -4.03 12.16 2.93
C GLY A 173 -3.78 11.31 4.17
N LEU A 174 -3.30 10.10 3.93
CA LEU A 174 -3.16 9.04 4.92
C LEU A 174 -1.74 8.90 5.50
N GLY A 175 -0.79 9.72 5.03
CA GLY A 175 0.51 9.91 5.67
C GLY A 175 1.43 8.68 5.67
N MET A 176 1.33 7.80 4.66
CA MET A 176 2.22 6.63 4.58
C MET A 176 3.71 6.99 4.49
N ARG A 177 4.05 8.22 4.07
CA ARG A 177 5.44 8.70 4.06
C ARG A 177 6.10 8.55 5.43
N GLU A 178 5.41 8.95 6.49
CA GLU A 178 5.98 8.98 7.85
C GLU A 178 6.24 7.57 8.38
N THR A 179 5.33 6.63 8.09
CA THR A 179 5.48 5.23 8.49
C THR A 179 6.56 4.52 7.68
N LEU A 180 6.69 4.85 6.39
CA LEU A 180 7.78 4.38 5.54
C LEU A 180 9.15 4.90 5.99
N GLU A 181 9.28 6.20 6.25
CA GLU A 181 10.55 6.80 6.69
C GLU A 181 10.99 6.25 8.06
N LYS A 182 10.03 5.98 8.95
CA LYS A 182 10.31 5.48 10.30
C LYS A 182 10.61 3.98 10.36
N CYS A 183 9.88 3.17 9.58
CA CYS A 183 9.86 1.72 9.77
C CYS A 183 10.06 0.91 8.47
N GLY A 184 10.26 1.56 7.33
CA GLY A 184 10.40 0.89 6.03
C GLY A 184 9.11 0.28 5.48
N ILE A 185 7.98 0.42 6.17
CA ILE A 185 6.67 -0.14 5.79
C ILE A 185 5.60 0.94 5.87
N GLY A 186 4.75 1.05 4.84
CA GLY A 186 3.68 2.03 4.78
C GLY A 186 2.36 1.53 5.36
N TRP A 187 1.82 2.26 6.34
CA TRP A 187 0.44 2.13 6.81
C TRP A 187 -0.20 3.50 7.04
N PHE A 188 -1.53 3.53 7.11
CA PHE A 188 -2.26 4.77 7.36
C PHE A 188 -1.92 5.30 8.75
N LEU A 189 -1.69 6.60 8.85
CA LEU A 189 -1.70 7.30 10.14
C LEU A 189 -3.02 7.05 10.89
N PRO A 190 -3.12 7.43 12.18
CA PRO A 190 -4.34 7.33 13.01
C PRO A 190 -5.55 8.15 12.52
N LYS A 191 -5.64 8.41 11.21
CA LYS A 191 -6.74 9.00 10.47
C LYS A 191 -7.76 7.98 9.98
N PHE A 192 -7.45 6.69 10.03
CA PHE A 192 -8.38 5.61 9.70
C PHE A 192 -8.57 4.70 10.91
N SER A 193 -9.82 4.57 11.36
CA SER A 193 -10.21 3.67 12.43
C SER A 193 -10.50 2.28 11.85
N TRP A 194 -9.60 1.34 12.08
CA TRP A 194 -9.77 -0.06 11.66
C TRP A 194 -10.97 -0.76 12.31
N PRO A 195 -11.30 -0.55 13.61
CA PRO A 195 -12.47 -1.19 14.22
C PRO A 195 -13.79 -0.73 13.59
N THR A 196 -13.93 0.57 13.33
CA THR A 196 -15.16 1.14 12.74
C THR A 196 -15.13 1.16 11.21
N ARG A 197 -13.96 0.94 10.60
CA ARG A 197 -13.68 1.01 9.16
C ARG A 197 -14.07 2.35 8.55
N ARG A 198 -13.77 3.44 9.27
CA ARG A 198 -14.11 4.81 8.88
C ARG A 198 -12.91 5.71 9.02
N LEU A 199 -12.90 6.79 8.23
CA LEU A 199 -12.01 7.91 8.47
C LEU A 199 -12.37 8.57 9.80
N ALA A 200 -11.37 8.89 10.60
CA ALA A 200 -11.53 9.59 11.87
C ALA A 200 -11.91 11.04 11.58
N GLN A 201 -12.80 11.63 12.37
CA GLN A 201 -13.09 13.06 12.25
C GLN A 201 -11.86 13.89 12.65
N PRO A 202 -11.60 15.03 11.98
CA PRO A 202 -12.45 15.73 11.00
C PRO A 202 -12.30 15.25 9.54
N HIS A 203 -11.58 14.16 9.31
CA HIS A 203 -11.04 13.74 8.01
C HIS A 203 -12.00 12.88 7.15
N GLY A 204 -13.31 12.91 7.43
CA GLY A 204 -14.33 12.03 6.84
C GLY A 204 -15.49 12.74 6.19
#